data_AF-A0AAW0KC48-F1
#
_entry.id   AF-A0AAW0KC48-F1
#
_cell.length_a   1.000
_cell.length_b   1.000
_cell.length_c   1.000
_cell.angle_alpha   90.00
_cell.angle_beta   90.00
_cell.angle_gamma   90.00
#
_symmetry.space_group_name_H-M   'P 1'
#
loop_
_entity.id
_entity.type
_entity.pdbx_description
1 polymer ?
#
loop_
_entity_poly.entity_id
_entity_poly.type
_entity_poly.pdbx_seq_one_letter_code
_entity_poly.pdbx_strand_id
1 'polypeptide(L)'
;MSTVKELTLTSAPHSTQCKVTHNSPALVFSAGGYTGNFFHDFSDGFVPLFITINSLFYNQDVTLVISDCNDPWWPQKYAEILSIFSHYPIIDIKKERITHCFPSAIVGLIKHGPMIVDPTLLPHHPKSLNDFLKNSYKKKGGDDVLITSYNRPQLVFVNRKLDVGRAILNKKEVVKAIEEVGFDVNVLDPTTTHTSLAKAFKLVHSSHAMLGVHGAGLTHMLFLRPRAVLVQLVPIGVDLPSNISFKGPAKNLGLEYMEYKVKTKESSLVEIYGANDLVLKNPDAYVNGNYSNMRVYMRTQNLKLDIVRFKRYLVKVHKKAKKFMDMEN
;
A
#
# COMPACT_ATOMS: atom_id res chain seq x y z
N MET A 1 14.33 -18.56 -3.40
CA MET A 1 15.62 -18.20 -4.05
C MET A 1 15.78 -16.70 -3.93
N SER A 2 16.86 -16.26 -3.29
CA SER A 2 17.06 -14.87 -2.82
C SER A 2 17.23 -13.90 -3.99
N THR A 3 16.23 -13.06 -4.19
CA THR A 3 16.23 -11.95 -5.18
C THR A 3 16.97 -10.70 -4.67
N VAL A 4 17.64 -10.80 -3.51
CA VAL A 4 18.41 -9.71 -2.90
C VAL A 4 19.89 -10.01 -3.05
N LYS A 5 20.63 -9.08 -3.65
CA LYS A 5 22.09 -9.19 -3.73
C LYS A 5 22.71 -8.80 -2.40
N GLU A 6 23.63 -9.61 -1.91
CA GLU A 6 24.44 -9.26 -0.74
C GLU A 6 25.45 -8.17 -1.11
N LEU A 7 25.57 -7.16 -0.25
CA LEU A 7 26.58 -6.11 -0.35
C LEU A 7 27.57 -6.27 0.80
N THR A 8 28.86 -6.28 0.49
CA THR A 8 29.93 -6.37 1.49
C THR A 8 30.56 -4.99 1.66
N LEU A 9 30.63 -4.52 2.91
CA LEU A 9 31.36 -3.31 3.25
C LEU A 9 32.83 -3.63 3.48
N THR A 10 33.69 -3.04 2.69
CA THR A 10 35.15 -3.22 2.77
C THR A 10 35.85 -1.86 2.86
N SER A 11 37.05 -1.87 3.43
CA SER A 11 37.92 -0.69 3.39
C SER A 11 38.58 -0.60 2.01
N ALA A 12 38.48 0.56 1.36
CA ALA A 12 39.14 0.79 0.08
C ALA A 12 40.65 1.04 0.28
N PRO A 13 41.51 0.59 -0.64
CA PRO A 13 42.92 0.98 -0.65
C PRO A 13 43.09 2.51 -0.73
N HIS A 14 44.13 3.05 -0.08
CA HIS A 14 44.43 4.49 -0.10
C HIS A 14 44.62 5.08 -1.51
N SER A 15 44.96 4.26 -2.50
CA SER A 15 45.17 4.66 -3.90
C SER A 15 43.90 4.59 -4.76
N THR A 16 42.73 4.26 -4.20
CA THR A 16 41.49 4.17 -4.97
C THR A 16 41.08 5.56 -5.47
N GLN A 17 41.13 5.73 -6.79
CA GLN A 17 40.71 6.97 -7.43
C GLN A 17 39.18 6.99 -7.63
N CYS A 18 38.58 8.11 -7.26
CA CYS A 18 37.18 8.41 -7.55
C CYS A 18 37.06 8.79 -9.03
N LYS A 19 36.22 8.08 -9.81
CA LYS A 19 35.87 8.53 -11.16
C LYS A 19 34.74 9.56 -11.14
N VAL A 20 33.85 9.45 -10.17
CA VAL A 20 32.79 10.42 -9.90
C VAL A 20 32.83 10.75 -8.41
N THR A 21 32.79 12.04 -8.11
CA THR A 21 32.73 12.54 -6.73
C THR A 21 31.39 13.23 -6.53
N HIS A 22 30.68 12.82 -5.49
CA HIS A 22 29.40 13.40 -5.09
C HIS A 22 29.60 14.30 -3.87
N ASN A 23 28.79 15.35 -3.75
CA ASN A 23 28.82 16.25 -2.60
C ASN A 23 27.74 15.91 -1.55
N SER A 24 26.76 15.07 -1.90
CA SER A 24 25.71 14.62 -0.99
C SER A 24 26.02 13.21 -0.47
N PRO A 25 25.52 12.83 0.72
CA PRO A 25 25.65 11.48 1.23
C PRO A 25 24.92 10.45 0.36
N ALA A 26 25.40 9.21 0.37
CA ALA A 26 24.69 8.08 -0.24
C ALA A 26 23.73 7.42 0.75
N LEU A 27 22.52 7.09 0.29
CA LEU A 27 21.63 6.14 0.97
C LEU A 27 21.53 4.86 0.14
N VAL A 28 22.11 3.78 0.66
CA VAL A 28 22.24 2.49 -0.01
C VAL A 28 21.17 1.53 0.49
N PHE A 29 20.31 1.02 -0.38
CA PHE A 29 19.30 0.02 -0.01
C PHE A 29 18.92 -0.89 -1.19
N SER A 30 18.28 -2.02 -0.89
CA SER A 30 17.73 -2.92 -1.91
C SER A 30 16.25 -2.61 -2.13
N ALA A 31 15.86 -2.49 -3.39
CA ALA A 31 14.46 -2.49 -3.82
C ALA A 31 13.99 -3.89 -4.26
N GLY A 32 14.71 -4.95 -3.86
CA GLY A 32 14.39 -6.36 -4.07
C GLY A 32 13.83 -7.07 -2.83
N GLY A 33 13.83 -8.41 -2.84
CA GLY A 33 13.38 -9.22 -1.71
C GLY A 33 11.86 -9.39 -1.68
N TYR A 34 11.19 -8.76 -0.69
CA TYR A 34 9.74 -8.83 -0.54
C TYR A 34 8.98 -7.91 -1.49
N THR A 35 9.65 -6.88 -2.02
CA THR A 35 9.13 -5.96 -3.03
C THR A 35 8.77 -6.70 -4.34
N GLY A 36 8.01 -6.05 -5.21
CA GLY A 36 7.48 -6.64 -6.45
C GLY A 36 5.96 -6.84 -6.43
N ASN A 37 5.30 -6.52 -5.31
CA ASN A 37 3.87 -6.31 -5.26
C ASN A 37 3.57 -5.03 -4.46
N PHE A 38 2.43 -4.40 -4.77
CA PHE A 38 2.13 -3.05 -4.30
C PHE A 38 2.15 -2.88 -2.77
N PHE A 39 1.77 -3.92 -2.00
CA PHE A 39 1.85 -3.84 -0.53
C PHE A 39 3.29 -3.78 -0.05
N HIS A 40 4.12 -4.72 -0.51
CA HIS A 40 5.51 -4.80 -0.07
C HIS A 40 6.39 -3.68 -0.64
N ASP A 41 6.08 -3.17 -1.84
CA ASP A 41 6.74 -1.98 -2.39
C ASP A 41 6.62 -0.78 -1.43
N PHE A 42 5.47 -0.61 -0.78
CA PHE A 42 5.28 0.44 0.23
C PHE A 42 5.75 0.03 1.63
N SER A 43 5.36 -1.16 2.09
CA SER A 43 5.61 -1.61 3.46
C SER A 43 7.09 -1.85 3.75
N ASP A 44 7.85 -2.32 2.76
CA ASP A 44 9.25 -2.70 2.91
C ASP A 44 10.20 -1.78 2.13
N GLY A 45 9.67 -0.97 1.21
CA GLY A 45 10.43 0.01 0.43
C GLY A 45 10.10 1.46 0.83
N PHE A 46 8.99 2.00 0.32
CA PHE A 46 8.73 3.45 0.38
C PHE A 46 8.45 4.01 1.77
N VAL A 47 7.77 3.28 2.65
CA VAL A 47 7.52 3.74 4.03
C VAL A 47 8.85 3.76 4.83
N PRO A 48 9.68 2.70 4.81
CA PRO A 48 11.02 2.76 5.39
C PRO A 48 11.92 3.83 4.77
N LEU A 49 11.86 4.02 3.45
CA LEU A 49 12.61 5.09 2.77
C LEU A 49 12.18 6.48 3.26
N PHE A 50 10.87 6.70 3.40
CA PHE A 50 10.32 7.92 3.95
C PHE A 50 10.80 8.18 5.37
N ILE A 51 10.74 7.18 6.24
CA ILE A 51 11.22 7.29 7.62
C ILE A 51 12.71 7.64 7.63
N THR A 52 13.52 6.91 6.88
CA THR A 52 14.98 7.08 6.84
C THR A 52 15.36 8.47 6.37
N ILE A 53 14.74 8.95 5.29
CA ILE A 53 15.03 10.28 4.73
C ILE A 53 14.65 11.38 5.72
N ASN A 54 13.46 11.31 6.32
CA ASN A 54 13.02 12.31 7.27
C ASN A 54 13.72 12.22 8.64
N SER A 55 14.40 11.11 8.94
CA SER A 55 15.16 10.95 10.18
C SER A 55 16.60 11.45 10.06
N LEU A 56 17.23 11.22 8.90
CA LEU A 56 18.68 11.35 8.77
C LEU A 56 19.12 12.48 7.83
N PHE A 57 18.25 12.97 6.96
CA PHE A 57 18.65 13.89 5.89
C PHE A 57 17.81 15.16 5.89
N TYR A 58 18.49 16.30 6.07
CA TYR A 58 17.86 17.62 5.94
C TYR A 58 17.66 17.95 4.46
N ASN A 59 16.53 18.59 4.11
CA ASN A 59 16.21 19.05 2.75
C ASN A 59 16.34 18.01 1.62
N GLN A 60 16.22 16.70 1.91
CA GLN A 60 16.32 15.64 0.89
C GLN A 60 17.68 15.63 0.17
N ASP A 61 18.72 16.17 0.80
CA ASP A 61 20.08 16.19 0.25
C ASP A 61 20.75 14.83 0.44
N VAL A 62 20.38 13.89 -0.43
CA VAL A 62 20.85 12.50 -0.41
C VAL A 62 20.82 11.90 -1.80
N THR A 63 21.87 11.20 -2.20
CA THR A 63 21.86 10.40 -3.43
C THR A 63 21.36 9.00 -3.13
N LEU A 64 20.33 8.55 -3.86
CA LEU A 64 19.79 7.19 -3.71
C LEU A 64 20.63 6.21 -4.52
N VAL A 65 21.18 5.22 -3.84
CA VAL A 65 22.02 4.17 -4.41
C VAL A 65 21.31 2.84 -4.21
N ILE A 66 20.63 2.34 -5.24
CA ILE A 66 19.65 1.27 -5.12
C ILE A 66 20.19 -0.01 -5.76
N SER A 67 20.06 -1.14 -5.07
CA SER A 67 20.23 -2.48 -5.65
C SER A 67 18.88 -3.11 -5.98
N ASP A 68 18.86 -4.04 -6.94
CA ASP A 68 17.72 -4.92 -7.22
C ASP A 68 16.42 -4.18 -7.60
N CYS A 69 16.52 -2.98 -8.17
CA CYS A 69 15.36 -2.16 -8.54
C CYS A 69 14.63 -2.63 -9.81
N ASN A 70 14.79 -3.88 -10.28
CA ASN A 70 14.10 -4.40 -11.48
C ASN A 70 14.01 -3.38 -12.62
N ASP A 71 15.12 -2.72 -12.93
CA ASP A 71 15.17 -1.65 -13.91
C ASP A 71 14.85 -2.20 -15.32
N PRO A 72 13.95 -1.54 -16.09
CA PRO A 72 13.45 -0.18 -15.83
C PRO A 72 12.10 -0.11 -15.10
N TRP A 73 11.47 -1.25 -14.81
CA TRP A 73 10.08 -1.30 -14.37
C TRP A 73 9.82 -0.58 -13.05
N TRP A 74 10.58 -0.86 -11.98
CA TRP A 74 10.27 -0.29 -10.66
C TRP A 74 10.53 1.23 -10.60
N PRO A 75 11.68 1.75 -11.08
CA PRO A 75 11.92 3.20 -11.09
C PRO A 75 10.92 3.95 -11.97
N GLN A 76 10.53 3.39 -13.12
CA GLN A 76 9.53 4.01 -14.00
C GLN A 76 8.14 4.02 -13.36
N LYS A 77 7.72 2.91 -12.73
CA LYS A 77 6.42 2.79 -12.08
C LYS A 77 6.24 3.81 -10.94
N TYR A 78 7.31 4.14 -10.24
CA TYR A 78 7.30 4.98 -9.05
C TYR A 78 8.06 6.30 -9.22
N ALA A 79 8.26 6.73 -10.47
CA ALA A 79 9.08 7.90 -10.79
C ALA A 79 8.62 9.16 -10.05
N GLU A 80 7.31 9.39 -9.94
CA GLU A 80 6.75 10.55 -9.24
C GLU A 80 7.10 10.56 -7.74
N ILE A 81 7.01 9.41 -7.07
CA ILE A 81 7.38 9.27 -5.65
C ILE A 81 8.88 9.46 -5.46
N LEU A 82 9.67 8.76 -6.27
CA LEU A 82 11.13 8.76 -6.17
C LEU A 82 11.72 10.17 -6.38
N SER A 83 11.12 10.96 -7.27
CA SER A 83 11.55 12.34 -7.57
C SER A 83 11.45 13.32 -6.39
N ILE A 84 10.71 12.97 -5.34
CA ILE A 84 10.59 13.79 -4.13
C ILE A 84 11.50 13.27 -3.01
N PHE A 85 11.99 12.04 -3.08
CA PHE A 85 12.94 11.56 -2.10
C PHE A 85 14.33 12.15 -2.29
N SER A 86 14.69 12.45 -3.54
CA SER A 86 15.99 13.03 -3.89
C SER A 86 15.87 13.84 -5.17
N HIS A 87 16.62 14.93 -5.24
CA HIS A 87 16.80 15.72 -6.48
C HIS A 87 17.93 15.19 -7.36
N TYR A 88 18.73 14.24 -6.87
CA TYR A 88 19.82 13.63 -7.62
C TYR A 88 19.34 12.42 -8.43
N PRO A 89 19.99 12.09 -9.55
CA PRO A 89 19.72 10.85 -10.27
C PRO A 89 19.93 9.62 -9.38
N ILE A 90 19.04 8.64 -9.52
CA ILE A 90 19.18 7.34 -8.85
C ILE A 90 20.34 6.57 -9.48
N ILE A 91 21.19 6.01 -8.63
CA ILE A 91 22.29 5.14 -9.04
C ILE A 91 21.85 3.69 -8.85
N ASP A 92 21.74 2.93 -9.94
CA ASP A 92 21.55 1.47 -9.89
C ASP A 92 22.93 0.80 -9.74
N ILE A 93 23.20 0.28 -8.55
CA ILE A 93 24.49 -0.35 -8.20
C ILE A 93 24.86 -1.46 -9.21
N LYS A 94 23.88 -2.16 -9.77
CA LYS A 94 24.15 -3.27 -10.71
C LYS A 94 24.66 -2.79 -12.06
N LYS A 95 24.33 -1.55 -12.44
CA LYS A 95 24.73 -0.96 -13.72
C LYS A 95 26.04 -0.20 -13.63
N GLU A 96 26.46 0.15 -12.41
CA GLU A 96 27.70 0.89 -12.23
C GLU A 96 28.94 0.05 -12.50
N ARG A 97 29.87 0.65 -13.26
CA ARG A 97 31.18 0.09 -13.60
C ARG A 97 32.33 0.97 -13.15
N ILE A 98 32.02 2.09 -12.50
CA ILE A 98 32.97 3.10 -12.10
C ILE A 98 32.87 3.36 -10.59
N THR A 99 33.97 3.84 -10.02
CA THR A 99 34.02 4.19 -8.60
C THR A 99 33.36 5.54 -8.36
N HIS A 100 32.31 5.54 -7.55
CA HIS A 100 31.70 6.74 -6.99
C HIS A 100 32.20 6.97 -5.57
N CYS A 101 32.55 8.21 -5.25
CA CYS A 101 32.93 8.62 -3.91
C CYS A 101 31.89 9.58 -3.35
N PHE A 102 31.51 9.36 -2.10
CA PHE A 102 30.56 10.16 -1.35
C PHE A 102 31.22 10.62 -0.04
N PRO A 103 30.82 11.77 0.53
CA PRO A 103 31.33 12.22 1.83
C PRO A 103 30.98 11.25 2.97
N SER A 104 29.85 10.55 2.86
CA SER A 104 29.42 9.49 3.78
C SER A 104 28.38 8.58 3.12
N ALA A 105 28.16 7.39 3.69
CA ALA A 105 27.13 6.47 3.23
C ALA A 105 26.35 5.89 4.41
N ILE A 106 25.03 5.78 4.24
CA ILE A 106 24.13 5.05 5.13
C ILE A 106 23.63 3.82 4.38
N VAL A 107 23.65 2.66 5.04
CA VAL A 107 23.26 1.38 4.43
C VAL A 107 22.06 0.80 5.17
N GLY A 108 21.00 0.51 4.42
CA GLY A 108 19.73 0.01 4.95
C GLY A 108 18.71 1.12 5.23
N LEU A 109 17.51 0.70 5.60
CA LEU A 109 16.36 1.58 5.87
C LEU A 109 15.84 1.35 7.30
N ILE A 110 15.40 2.44 7.93
CA ILE A 110 14.72 2.42 9.23
C ILE A 110 13.25 2.03 9.03
N LYS A 111 12.73 1.11 9.85
CA LYS A 111 11.35 0.63 9.78
C LYS A 111 10.71 0.63 11.17
N HIS A 112 9.54 1.28 11.30
CA HIS A 112 8.78 1.30 12.56
C HIS A 112 7.77 0.15 12.68
N GLY A 113 7.47 -0.52 11.57
CA GLY A 113 6.53 -1.63 11.49
C GLY A 113 5.94 -1.78 10.08
N PRO A 114 5.06 -2.77 9.84
CA PRO A 114 4.40 -2.91 8.55
C PRO A 114 3.48 -1.72 8.28
N MET A 115 3.81 -0.88 7.29
CA MET A 115 3.02 0.29 6.90
C MET A 115 2.78 1.33 8.03
N ILE A 116 3.65 1.38 9.03
CA ILE A 116 3.53 2.32 10.17
C ILE A 116 4.64 3.37 10.09
N VAL A 117 4.26 4.63 10.29
CA VAL A 117 5.16 5.73 10.59
C VAL A 117 4.81 6.22 11.98
N ASP A 118 5.60 5.81 12.97
CA ASP A 118 5.49 6.33 14.33
C ASP A 118 6.12 7.75 14.41
N PRO A 119 5.32 8.82 14.63
CA PRO A 119 5.84 10.18 14.70
C PRO A 119 6.67 10.44 15.97
N THR A 120 6.54 9.63 17.02
CA THR A 120 7.31 9.78 18.27
C THR A 120 8.77 9.37 18.12
N LEU A 121 9.07 8.60 17.07
CA LEU A 121 10.42 8.14 16.72
C LEU A 121 11.11 9.03 15.68
N LEU A 122 10.43 10.06 15.17
CA LEU A 122 10.98 10.99 14.17
C LEU A 122 11.54 12.27 14.85
N PRO A 123 12.57 12.91 14.26
CA PRO A 123 13.07 14.21 14.72
C PRO A 123 11.99 15.31 14.68
N HIS A 124 12.23 16.43 15.38
CA HIS A 124 11.29 17.54 15.53
C HIS A 124 10.58 17.95 14.22
N HIS A 125 9.24 18.08 14.28
CA HIS A 125 8.31 18.35 13.17
C HIS A 125 8.23 17.24 12.09
N PRO A 126 7.72 16.05 12.44
CA PRO A 126 7.61 14.95 11.49
C PRO A 126 6.73 15.33 10.31
N LYS A 127 7.25 15.15 9.09
CA LYS A 127 6.43 15.28 7.89
C LYS A 127 5.37 14.18 7.87
N SER A 128 4.17 14.54 7.45
CA SER A 128 3.09 13.58 7.25
C SER A 128 3.34 12.74 5.98
N LEU A 129 3.26 11.42 6.10
CA LEU A 129 3.33 10.52 4.94
C LEU A 129 2.21 10.83 3.92
N ASN A 130 1.02 11.20 4.40
CA ASN A 130 -0.09 11.55 3.53
C ASN A 130 0.20 12.83 2.73
N ASP A 131 0.76 13.85 3.40
CA ASP A 131 1.14 15.10 2.74
C ASP A 131 2.29 14.89 1.75
N PHE A 132 3.25 14.03 2.10
CA PHE A 132 4.32 13.62 1.18
C PHE A 132 3.77 12.99 -0.09
N LEU A 133 2.87 12.00 0.03
CA LEU A 133 2.26 11.33 -1.11
C LEU A 133 1.38 12.30 -1.91
N LYS A 134 0.62 13.17 -1.22
CA LYS A 134 -0.15 14.24 -1.86
C LYS A 134 0.75 15.15 -2.70
N ASN A 135 1.90 15.56 -2.17
CA ASN A 135 2.85 16.37 -2.91
C ASN A 135 3.47 15.62 -4.09
N SER A 136 3.63 14.28 -4.02
CA SER A 136 4.09 13.47 -5.16
C SER A 136 3.17 13.38 -6.35
N TYR A 137 1.88 13.54 -6.12
CA TYR A 137 0.88 13.43 -7.18
C TYR A 137 0.21 14.77 -7.51
N LYS A 138 0.54 15.85 -6.79
CA LYS A 138 0.23 17.22 -7.21
C LYS A 138 1.07 17.58 -8.43
N LYS A 139 0.41 17.85 -9.56
CA LYS A 139 1.10 18.40 -10.74
C LYS A 139 1.70 19.75 -10.39
N LYS A 140 2.96 20.01 -10.78
CA LYS A 140 3.47 21.37 -10.90
C LYS A 140 2.60 22.10 -11.94
N GLY A 141 1.65 22.92 -11.50
CA GLY A 141 0.78 23.74 -12.36
C GLY A 141 -0.54 23.12 -12.84
N GLY A 142 -1.12 22.16 -12.12
CA GLY A 142 -2.48 21.66 -12.40
C GLY A 142 -3.42 21.96 -11.24
N ASP A 143 -4.51 22.68 -11.52
CA ASP A 143 -5.45 23.23 -10.54
C ASP A 143 -5.79 22.29 -9.37
N ASP A 144 -5.79 22.86 -8.16
CA ASP A 144 -6.47 22.33 -6.97
C ASP A 144 -7.99 22.34 -7.23
N VAL A 145 -8.48 21.46 -8.11
CA VAL A 145 -9.92 21.16 -8.23
C VAL A 145 -10.17 19.79 -7.62
N LEU A 146 -10.18 19.78 -6.29
CA LEU A 146 -10.82 18.72 -5.50
C LEU A 146 -11.99 19.27 -4.67
N ILE A 147 -12.57 20.39 -5.10
CA ILE A 147 -13.89 20.82 -4.62
C ILE A 147 -14.88 20.55 -5.76
N THR A 148 -15.24 19.28 -5.91
CA THR A 148 -16.52 18.95 -6.54
C THR A 148 -17.52 18.88 -5.41
N SER A 149 -18.52 19.77 -5.40
CA SER A 149 -19.64 19.66 -4.47
C SER A 149 -20.32 18.32 -4.70
N TYR A 150 -20.10 17.37 -3.79
CA TYR A 150 -20.70 16.05 -3.88
C TYR A 150 -22.06 16.06 -3.19
N ASN A 151 -23.09 15.64 -3.91
CA ASN A 151 -24.42 15.44 -3.31
C ASN A 151 -24.49 14.15 -2.48
N ARG A 152 -23.58 13.20 -2.75
CA ARG A 152 -23.50 11.87 -2.14
C ARG A 152 -22.05 11.52 -1.81
N PRO A 153 -21.79 10.79 -0.70
CA PRO A 153 -20.45 10.33 -0.38
C PRO A 153 -19.88 9.48 -1.52
N GLN A 154 -18.67 9.83 -1.96
CA GLN A 154 -17.89 9.03 -2.91
C GLN A 154 -17.27 7.81 -2.23
N LEU A 155 -17.45 6.62 -2.83
CA LEU A 155 -16.81 5.38 -2.42
C LEU A 155 -15.96 4.81 -3.57
N VAL A 156 -14.70 4.52 -3.29
CA VAL A 156 -13.85 3.75 -4.20
C VAL A 156 -13.90 2.26 -3.85
N PHE A 157 -14.32 1.44 -4.80
CA PHE A 157 -14.35 -0.01 -4.67
C PHE A 157 -13.16 -0.64 -5.38
N VAL A 158 -12.25 -1.24 -4.63
CA VAL A 158 -11.03 -1.86 -5.15
C VAL A 158 -11.34 -3.27 -5.66
N ASN A 159 -11.34 -3.39 -6.98
CA ASN A 159 -11.58 -4.65 -7.68
C ASN A 159 -10.37 -5.58 -7.58
N ARG A 160 -10.64 -6.88 -7.69
CA ARG A 160 -9.61 -7.93 -7.81
C ARG A 160 -10.00 -8.85 -8.96
N LYS A 161 -9.02 -9.23 -9.78
CA LYS A 161 -9.22 -10.23 -10.85
C LYS A 161 -9.42 -11.63 -10.24
N LEU A 162 -10.22 -12.44 -10.93
CA LEU A 162 -10.64 -13.76 -10.46
C LEU A 162 -9.48 -14.76 -10.33
N ASP A 163 -8.54 -14.72 -11.28
CA ASP A 163 -7.37 -15.58 -11.40
C ASP A 163 -6.32 -15.37 -10.30
N VAL A 164 -6.36 -14.24 -9.58
CA VAL A 164 -5.42 -13.93 -8.49
C VAL A 164 -5.93 -14.41 -7.12
N GLY A 165 -7.22 -14.73 -7.02
CA GLY A 165 -7.91 -15.08 -5.78
C GLY A 165 -8.40 -13.87 -4.98
N ARG A 166 -9.32 -14.16 -4.04
CA ARG A 166 -10.07 -13.23 -3.21
C ARG A 166 -10.90 -12.22 -4.02
N ALA A 167 -11.36 -12.61 -5.19
CA ALA A 167 -12.26 -11.80 -6.00
C ALA A 167 -13.70 -11.87 -5.46
N ILE A 168 -14.50 -10.84 -5.74
CA ILE A 168 -15.93 -10.84 -5.42
C ILE A 168 -16.70 -11.38 -6.63
N LEU A 169 -17.37 -12.51 -6.44
CA LEU A 169 -18.09 -13.24 -7.48
C LEU A 169 -19.40 -12.54 -7.89
N ASN A 170 -20.11 -11.95 -6.94
CA ASN A 170 -21.34 -11.19 -7.14
C ASN A 170 -21.11 -9.67 -7.14
N LYS A 171 -20.13 -9.23 -7.96
CA LYS A 171 -19.67 -7.83 -8.00
C LYS A 171 -20.79 -6.85 -8.38
N LYS A 172 -21.64 -7.22 -9.35
CA LYS A 172 -22.72 -6.35 -9.84
C LYS A 172 -23.72 -6.04 -8.73
N GLU A 173 -24.08 -7.05 -7.95
CA GLU A 173 -24.98 -6.93 -6.82
C GLU A 173 -24.37 -6.12 -5.67
N VAL A 174 -23.06 -6.28 -5.44
CA VAL A 174 -22.32 -5.48 -4.46
C VAL A 174 -22.30 -4.00 -4.85
N VAL A 175 -21.97 -3.66 -6.10
CA VAL A 175 -21.99 -2.27 -6.58
C VAL A 175 -23.39 -1.67 -6.44
N LYS A 176 -24.42 -2.39 -6.91
CA LYS A 176 -25.82 -1.97 -6.78
C LYS A 176 -26.21 -1.71 -5.32
N ALA A 177 -25.80 -2.59 -4.40
CA ALA A 177 -26.09 -2.43 -2.98
C ALA A 177 -25.41 -1.19 -2.37
N ILE A 178 -24.22 -0.82 -2.84
CA ILE A 178 -23.52 0.39 -2.39
C ILE A 178 -24.23 1.65 -2.91
N GLU A 179 -24.66 1.64 -4.17
CA GLU A 179 -25.44 2.73 -4.79
C GLU A 179 -26.80 2.91 -4.10
N GLU A 180 -27.52 1.83 -3.84
CA GLU A 180 -28.82 1.88 -3.15
C GLU A 180 -28.73 2.41 -1.71
N VAL A 181 -27.59 2.25 -1.04
CA VAL A 181 -27.34 2.81 0.30
C VAL A 181 -27.05 4.32 0.26
N GLY A 182 -26.76 4.89 -0.91
CA GLY A 182 -26.58 6.34 -1.05
C GLY A 182 -25.16 6.79 -1.35
N PHE A 183 -24.26 5.91 -1.80
CA PHE A 183 -22.92 6.28 -2.29
C PHE A 183 -22.91 6.49 -3.80
N ASP A 184 -21.95 7.28 -4.28
CA ASP A 184 -21.52 7.21 -5.68
C ASP A 184 -20.27 6.33 -5.74
N VAL A 185 -20.27 5.35 -6.65
CA VAL A 185 -19.25 4.29 -6.65
C VAL A 185 -18.31 4.44 -7.82
N ASN A 186 -17.01 4.44 -7.52
CA ASN A 186 -15.95 4.36 -8.52
C ASN A 186 -15.20 3.04 -8.35
N VAL A 187 -15.08 2.26 -9.41
CA VAL A 187 -14.35 0.99 -9.36
C VAL A 187 -12.89 1.22 -9.74
N LEU A 188 -11.99 0.97 -8.78
CA LEU A 188 -10.55 0.97 -9.01
C LEU A 188 -10.11 -0.45 -9.34
N ASP A 189 -9.61 -0.68 -10.55
CA ASP A 189 -8.87 -1.91 -10.87
C ASP A 189 -7.35 -1.64 -10.76
N PRO A 190 -6.65 -2.20 -9.76
CA PRO A 190 -5.22 -1.98 -9.58
C PRO A 190 -4.34 -2.73 -10.57
N THR A 191 -4.92 -3.63 -11.37
CA THR A 191 -4.17 -4.58 -12.21
C THR A 191 -4.24 -4.26 -13.70
N THR A 192 -4.93 -3.18 -14.07
CA THR A 192 -4.91 -2.65 -15.44
C THR A 192 -3.68 -1.77 -15.63
N THR A 193 -3.04 -1.92 -16.78
CA THR A 193 -1.91 -1.09 -17.22
C THR A 193 -2.30 0.38 -17.46
N HIS A 194 -3.59 0.70 -17.50
CA HIS A 194 -4.10 2.05 -17.78
C HIS A 194 -4.30 2.94 -16.54
N THR A 195 -4.23 2.37 -15.34
CA THR A 195 -4.35 3.12 -14.09
C THR A 195 -2.95 3.47 -13.58
N SER A 196 -2.49 4.69 -13.86
CA SER A 196 -1.28 5.21 -13.22
C SER A 196 -1.52 5.46 -11.74
N LEU A 197 -0.44 5.49 -10.94
CA LEU A 197 -0.56 5.80 -9.51
C LEU A 197 -1.12 7.20 -9.27
N ALA A 198 -0.81 8.17 -10.13
CA ALA A 198 -1.41 9.51 -10.06
C ALA A 198 -2.93 9.48 -10.24
N LYS A 199 -3.47 8.66 -11.16
CA LYS A 199 -4.92 8.48 -11.32
C LYS A 199 -5.54 7.79 -10.12
N ALA A 200 -4.88 6.74 -9.60
CA ALA A 200 -5.34 6.05 -8.41
C ALA A 200 -5.34 6.97 -7.18
N PHE A 201 -4.29 7.79 -7.02
CA PHE A 201 -4.20 8.82 -5.99
C PHE A 201 -5.37 9.79 -6.10
N LYS A 202 -5.60 10.40 -7.28
CA LYS A 202 -6.70 11.36 -7.46
C LYS A 202 -8.06 10.76 -7.07
N LEU A 203 -8.32 9.54 -7.51
CA LEU A 203 -9.58 8.85 -7.23
C LEU A 203 -9.76 8.51 -5.75
N VAL A 204 -8.72 7.96 -5.12
CA VAL A 204 -8.80 7.51 -3.73
C VAL A 204 -8.78 8.72 -2.79
N HIS A 205 -7.97 9.74 -3.09
CA HIS A 205 -7.88 10.96 -2.29
C HIS A 205 -9.19 11.75 -2.29
N SER A 206 -9.95 11.74 -3.40
CA SER A 206 -11.27 12.38 -3.47
C SER A 206 -12.42 11.55 -2.86
N SER A 207 -12.13 10.35 -2.35
CA SER A 207 -13.14 9.45 -1.80
C SER A 207 -13.37 9.69 -0.30
N HIS A 208 -14.59 9.41 0.17
CA HIS A 208 -14.95 9.45 1.59
C HIS A 208 -14.90 8.06 2.23
N ALA A 209 -14.99 7.02 1.41
CA ALA A 209 -14.84 5.64 1.81
C ALA A 209 -14.08 4.83 0.75
N MET A 210 -13.37 3.80 1.19
CA MET A 210 -12.72 2.82 0.34
C MET A 210 -13.12 1.42 0.80
N LEU A 211 -13.53 0.58 -0.14
CA LEU A 211 -13.93 -0.79 0.11
C LEU A 211 -13.05 -1.73 -0.71
N GLY A 212 -12.50 -2.77 -0.09
CA GLY A 212 -11.78 -3.80 -0.83
C GLY A 212 -11.56 -5.05 0.00
N VAL A 213 -11.29 -6.16 -0.69
CA VAL A 213 -10.88 -7.41 -0.04
C VAL A 213 -9.41 -7.32 0.36
N HIS A 214 -9.07 -7.89 1.52
CA HIS A 214 -7.69 -8.02 1.98
C HIS A 214 -6.73 -8.37 0.83
N GLY A 215 -5.63 -7.63 0.72
CA GLY A 215 -4.54 -7.90 -0.21
C GLY A 215 -3.92 -6.61 -0.77
N ALA A 216 -2.96 -6.77 -1.68
CA ALA A 216 -2.09 -5.67 -2.11
C ALA A 216 -2.80 -4.42 -2.64
N GLY A 217 -3.96 -4.57 -3.30
CA GLY A 217 -4.74 -3.43 -3.78
C GLY A 217 -5.23 -2.50 -2.66
N LEU A 218 -5.41 -3.01 -1.44
CA LEU A 218 -5.89 -2.22 -0.30
C LEU A 218 -4.83 -1.23 0.24
N THR A 219 -3.57 -1.37 -0.18
CA THR A 219 -2.47 -0.43 0.11
C THR A 219 -2.75 0.99 -0.39
N HIS A 220 -3.65 1.15 -1.37
CA HIS A 220 -4.14 2.46 -1.80
C HIS A 220 -4.78 3.26 -0.65
N MET A 221 -5.08 2.64 0.51
CA MET A 221 -5.48 3.35 1.73
C MET A 221 -4.52 4.48 2.12
N LEU A 222 -3.23 4.40 1.74
CA LEU A 222 -2.26 5.47 1.98
C LEU A 222 -2.64 6.80 1.33
N PHE A 223 -3.46 6.76 0.27
CA PHE A 223 -3.93 7.93 -0.45
C PHE A 223 -5.23 8.51 0.12
N LEU A 224 -5.89 7.80 1.04
CA LEU A 224 -7.09 8.31 1.70
C LEU A 224 -6.73 9.51 2.58
N ARG A 225 -7.66 10.46 2.67
CA ARG A 225 -7.57 11.56 3.63
C ARG A 225 -7.85 11.03 5.03
N PRO A 226 -7.23 11.61 6.08
CA PRO A 226 -7.64 11.33 7.46
C PRO A 226 -9.16 11.45 7.62
N ARG A 227 -9.75 10.62 8.49
CA ARG A 227 -11.20 10.47 8.75
C ARG A 227 -12.00 9.74 7.68
N ALA A 228 -11.44 9.50 6.49
CA ALA A 228 -12.09 8.64 5.50
C ALA A 228 -12.27 7.21 6.04
N VAL A 229 -13.29 6.51 5.54
CA VAL A 229 -13.64 5.16 6.02
C VAL A 229 -12.92 4.11 5.20
N LEU A 230 -12.08 3.29 5.84
CA LEU A 230 -11.49 2.10 5.21
C LEU A 230 -12.30 0.87 5.59
N VAL A 231 -12.93 0.23 4.61
CA VAL A 231 -13.66 -1.03 4.77
C VAL A 231 -12.84 -2.17 4.19
N GLN A 232 -12.37 -3.04 5.08
CA GLN A 232 -11.70 -4.27 4.70
C GLN A 232 -12.67 -5.45 4.73
N LEU A 233 -12.88 -6.09 3.57
CA LEU A 233 -13.48 -7.42 3.53
C LEU A 233 -12.38 -8.42 3.93
N VAL A 234 -12.60 -9.17 5.01
CA VAL A 234 -11.62 -10.08 5.61
C VAL A 234 -12.02 -11.52 5.26
N PRO A 235 -11.33 -12.18 4.31
CA PRO A 235 -11.48 -13.60 4.00
C PRO A 235 -11.32 -14.51 5.22
N ILE A 236 -11.79 -15.75 5.13
CA ILE A 236 -11.53 -16.76 6.17
C ILE A 236 -10.03 -17.03 6.25
N GLY A 237 -9.50 -17.19 7.46
CA GLY A 237 -8.10 -17.58 7.71
C GLY A 237 -7.07 -16.47 7.51
N VAL A 238 -7.50 -15.20 7.42
CA VAL A 238 -6.59 -14.06 7.23
C VAL A 238 -6.75 -12.94 8.26
N ASP A 239 -7.32 -13.25 9.43
CA ASP A 239 -7.54 -12.27 10.52
C ASP A 239 -6.24 -11.61 10.99
N LEU A 240 -5.22 -12.40 11.34
CA LEU A 240 -3.94 -11.88 11.81
C LEU A 240 -3.23 -11.02 10.75
N PRO A 241 -3.05 -11.49 9.49
CA PRO A 241 -2.54 -10.64 8.41
C PRO A 241 -3.38 -9.35 8.21
N SER A 242 -4.70 -9.42 8.32
CA SER A 242 -5.57 -8.24 8.16
C SER A 242 -5.30 -7.18 9.22
N ASN A 243 -5.14 -7.61 10.47
CA ASN A 243 -4.85 -6.72 11.58
C ASN A 243 -3.49 -6.01 11.39
N ILE A 244 -2.44 -6.79 11.07
CA ILE A 244 -1.08 -6.28 10.92
C ILE A 244 -0.96 -5.36 9.71
N SER A 245 -1.51 -5.76 8.56
CA SER A 245 -1.31 -5.04 7.29
C SER A 245 -2.16 -3.78 7.14
N PHE A 246 -3.35 -3.71 7.78
CA PHE A 246 -4.31 -2.65 7.48
C PHE A 246 -4.97 -2.03 8.71
N LYS A 247 -5.34 -2.78 9.73
CA LYS A 247 -6.02 -2.21 10.92
C LYS A 247 -5.14 -1.24 11.71
N GLY A 248 -3.94 -1.69 12.08
CA GLY A 248 -2.97 -0.85 12.79
C GLY A 248 -2.54 0.37 11.95
N PRO A 249 -2.12 0.17 10.69
CA PRO A 249 -1.78 1.26 9.78
C PRO A 249 -2.93 2.27 9.55
N ALA A 250 -4.17 1.81 9.36
CA ALA A 250 -5.31 2.71 9.16
C ALA A 250 -5.53 3.64 10.36
N LYS A 251 -5.35 3.16 11.58
CA LYS A 251 -5.39 4.02 12.78
C LYS A 251 -4.27 5.06 12.79
N ASN A 252 -3.04 4.67 12.43
CA ASN A 252 -1.91 5.60 12.33
C ASN A 252 -2.14 6.69 11.28
N LEU A 253 -2.86 6.37 10.20
CA LEU A 253 -3.28 7.31 9.17
C LEU A 253 -4.51 8.15 9.57
N GLY A 254 -5.07 7.96 10.76
CA GLY A 254 -6.28 8.65 11.23
C GLY A 254 -7.55 8.24 10.48
N LEU A 255 -7.60 7.04 9.90
CA LEU A 255 -8.76 6.54 9.16
C LEU A 255 -9.79 5.88 10.08
N GLU A 256 -11.05 5.94 9.67
CA GLU A 256 -12.15 5.18 10.27
C GLU A 256 -12.14 3.75 9.73
N TYR A 257 -11.47 2.84 10.42
CA TYR A 257 -11.32 1.46 9.97
C TYR A 257 -12.51 0.57 10.36
N MET A 258 -13.01 -0.23 9.42
CA MET A 258 -14.08 -1.19 9.64
C MET A 258 -13.82 -2.53 8.92
N GLU A 259 -14.16 -3.65 9.58
CA GLU A 259 -14.01 -5.02 9.04
C GLU A 259 -15.36 -5.67 8.71
N TYR A 260 -15.47 -6.20 7.48
CA TYR A 260 -16.51 -7.19 7.15
C TYR A 260 -15.87 -8.56 7.04
N LYS A 261 -15.94 -9.34 8.11
CA LYS A 261 -15.49 -10.74 8.11
C LYS A 261 -16.48 -11.60 7.33
N VAL A 262 -16.01 -12.24 6.26
CA VAL A 262 -16.88 -13.15 5.49
C VAL A 262 -17.18 -14.40 6.30
N LYS A 263 -18.41 -14.88 6.17
CA LYS A 263 -18.86 -16.14 6.75
C LYS A 263 -18.49 -17.30 5.83
N THR A 264 -18.51 -18.52 6.39
CA THR A 264 -18.33 -19.79 5.66
C THR A 264 -19.13 -19.85 4.36
N LYS A 265 -20.41 -19.47 4.40
CA LYS A 265 -21.30 -19.48 3.21
C LYS A 265 -20.98 -18.42 2.15
N GLU A 266 -20.18 -17.42 2.50
CA GLU A 266 -19.74 -16.36 1.57
C GLU A 266 -18.36 -16.65 0.96
N SER A 267 -17.75 -17.78 1.31
CA SER A 267 -16.43 -18.20 0.81
C SER A 267 -16.59 -19.35 -0.18
N SER A 268 -15.93 -19.27 -1.33
CA SER A 268 -15.89 -20.37 -2.30
C SER A 268 -15.20 -21.63 -1.76
N LEU A 269 -14.45 -21.54 -0.65
CA LEU A 269 -13.85 -22.70 -0.01
C LEU A 269 -14.91 -23.69 0.50
N VAL A 270 -16.14 -23.24 0.77
CA VAL A 270 -17.24 -24.12 1.20
C VAL A 270 -17.61 -25.14 0.13
N GLU A 271 -17.48 -24.78 -1.15
CA GLU A 271 -17.77 -25.67 -2.28
C GLU A 271 -16.62 -26.65 -2.52
N ILE A 272 -15.39 -26.29 -2.14
CA ILE A 272 -14.18 -27.09 -2.35
C ILE A 272 -13.99 -28.12 -1.23
N TYR A 273 -14.14 -27.69 0.03
CA TYR A 273 -13.82 -28.51 1.22
C TYR A 273 -15.07 -28.97 1.98
N GLY A 274 -16.22 -28.30 1.80
CA GLY A 274 -17.41 -28.53 2.60
C GLY A 274 -17.40 -27.76 3.94
N ALA A 275 -18.58 -27.32 4.39
CA ALA A 275 -18.71 -26.38 5.53
C ALA A 275 -18.16 -26.90 6.88
N ASN A 276 -17.98 -28.21 7.03
CA ASN A 276 -17.51 -28.85 8.25
C ASN A 276 -16.02 -29.17 8.28
N ASP A 277 -15.31 -28.90 7.20
CA ASP A 277 -13.87 -29.18 7.07
C ASP A 277 -13.02 -28.29 7.99
N LEU A 278 -11.85 -28.80 8.41
CA LEU A 278 -10.89 -28.10 9.24
C LEU A 278 -10.48 -26.74 8.63
N VAL A 279 -10.35 -26.67 7.30
CA VAL A 279 -10.03 -25.45 6.54
C VAL A 279 -10.99 -24.30 6.89
N LEU A 280 -12.26 -24.60 7.17
CA LEU A 280 -13.27 -23.59 7.46
C LEU A 280 -13.58 -23.47 8.95
N LYS A 281 -13.53 -24.58 9.70
CA LYS A 281 -13.82 -24.60 11.14
C LYS A 281 -12.71 -24.02 12.00
N ASN A 282 -11.46 -24.32 11.67
CA ASN A 282 -10.31 -23.85 12.42
C ASN A 282 -9.13 -23.53 11.49
N PRO A 283 -9.19 -22.36 10.80
CA PRO A 283 -8.13 -21.94 9.90
C PRO A 283 -6.75 -21.87 10.56
N ASP A 284 -6.67 -21.45 11.82
CA ASP A 284 -5.39 -21.34 12.53
C ASP A 284 -4.76 -22.71 12.74
N ALA A 285 -5.54 -23.73 13.11
CA ALA A 285 -5.09 -25.11 13.21
C ALA A 285 -4.76 -25.74 11.84
N TYR A 286 -5.46 -25.35 10.77
CA TYR A 286 -5.12 -25.81 9.42
C TYR A 286 -3.81 -25.19 8.92
N VAL A 287 -3.59 -23.89 9.16
CA VAL A 287 -2.34 -23.22 8.79
C VAL A 287 -1.19 -23.78 9.61
N ASN A 288 -1.32 -23.85 10.94
CA ASN A 288 -0.31 -24.38 11.87
C ASN A 288 1.13 -23.93 11.57
N GLY A 289 1.32 -22.63 11.30
CA GLY A 289 2.61 -22.05 10.93
C GLY A 289 3.13 -22.41 9.53
N ASN A 290 2.42 -23.24 8.76
CA ASN A 290 2.79 -23.64 7.41
C ASN A 290 2.32 -22.61 6.38
N TYR A 291 3.28 -21.89 5.79
CA TYR A 291 2.99 -20.88 4.77
C TYR A 291 2.32 -21.45 3.51
N SER A 292 2.58 -22.70 3.15
CA SER A 292 1.91 -23.35 2.01
C SER A 292 0.42 -23.51 2.26
N ASN A 293 0.01 -23.81 3.50
CA ASN A 293 -1.40 -23.93 3.87
C ASN A 293 -2.11 -22.56 3.87
N MET A 294 -1.42 -21.50 4.29
CA MET A 294 -1.92 -20.12 4.19
C MET A 294 -2.30 -19.73 2.75
N ARG A 295 -1.66 -20.32 1.74
CA ARG A 295 -1.98 -20.05 0.33
C ARG A 295 -3.41 -20.43 -0.03
N VAL A 296 -4.03 -21.40 0.64
CA VAL A 296 -5.44 -21.77 0.40
C VAL A 296 -6.35 -20.55 0.61
N TYR A 297 -6.19 -19.86 1.74
CA TYR A 297 -6.96 -18.65 2.04
C TYR A 297 -6.56 -17.46 1.17
N MET A 298 -5.27 -17.39 0.79
CA MET A 298 -4.73 -16.25 0.07
C MET A 298 -4.88 -16.32 -1.46
N ARG A 299 -5.07 -17.50 -2.05
CA ARG A 299 -5.08 -17.68 -3.52
C ARG A 299 -6.29 -18.45 -4.03
N THR A 300 -6.86 -19.35 -3.23
CA THR A 300 -7.92 -20.26 -3.71
C THR A 300 -9.33 -19.77 -3.36
N GLN A 301 -9.45 -18.97 -2.30
CA GLN A 301 -10.73 -18.44 -1.82
C GLN A 301 -11.20 -17.24 -2.64
N ASN A 302 -12.45 -17.25 -3.10
CA ASN A 302 -13.19 -16.10 -3.64
C ASN A 302 -14.44 -15.86 -2.79
N LEU A 303 -15.03 -14.67 -2.91
CA LEU A 303 -16.10 -14.20 -2.02
C LEU A 303 -17.41 -14.03 -2.78
N LYS A 304 -18.51 -14.58 -2.27
CA LYS A 304 -19.88 -14.29 -2.72
C LYS A 304 -20.65 -13.69 -1.54
N LEU A 305 -20.73 -12.37 -1.50
CA LEU A 305 -21.25 -11.65 -0.32
C LEU A 305 -22.76 -11.84 -0.17
N ASP A 306 -23.23 -12.05 1.05
CA ASP A 306 -24.64 -11.97 1.41
C ASP A 306 -25.08 -10.50 1.34
N ILE A 307 -25.80 -10.14 0.28
CA ILE A 307 -26.18 -8.74 0.01
C ILE A 307 -27.10 -8.18 1.09
N VAL A 308 -27.97 -8.98 1.71
CA VAL A 308 -28.89 -8.51 2.76
C VAL A 308 -28.12 -8.15 4.03
N ARG A 309 -27.13 -8.99 4.39
CA ARG A 309 -26.22 -8.67 5.49
C ARG A 309 -25.28 -7.52 5.14
N PHE A 310 -24.75 -7.51 3.92
CA PHE A 310 -23.79 -6.52 3.48
C PHE A 310 -24.41 -5.12 3.41
N LYS A 311 -25.66 -4.97 2.92
CA LYS A 311 -26.39 -3.70 2.95
C LYS A 311 -26.53 -3.10 4.34
N ARG A 312 -26.91 -3.92 5.35
CA ARG A 312 -27.00 -3.49 6.75
C ARG A 312 -25.66 -2.97 7.28
N TYR A 313 -24.57 -3.56 6.82
CA TYR A 313 -23.23 -3.11 7.15
C TYR A 313 -22.86 -1.81 6.41
N LEU A 314 -23.16 -1.71 5.11
CA LEU A 314 -22.93 -0.51 4.29
C LEU A 314 -23.65 0.73 4.82
N VAL A 315 -24.84 0.61 5.41
CA VAL A 315 -25.53 1.75 6.06
C VAL A 315 -24.67 2.37 7.17
N LYS A 316 -23.93 1.57 7.93
CA LYS A 316 -23.02 2.07 8.97
C LYS A 316 -21.80 2.77 8.36
N VAL A 317 -21.28 2.22 7.27
CA VAL A 317 -20.18 2.82 6.50
C VAL A 317 -20.62 4.17 5.94
N HIS A 318 -21.82 4.24 5.35
CA HIS A 318 -22.41 5.46 4.80
C HIS A 318 -22.55 6.54 5.84
N LYS A 319 -23.11 6.23 7.02
CA LYS A 319 -23.24 7.21 8.10
C LYS A 319 -21.89 7.85 8.47
N LYS A 320 -20.81 7.07 8.53
CA LYS A 320 -19.46 7.58 8.83
C LYS A 320 -18.89 8.40 7.67
N ALA A 321 -19.03 7.92 6.43
CA ALA A 321 -18.54 8.62 5.24
C ALA A 321 -19.29 9.94 5.01
N LYS A 322 -20.62 9.96 5.23
CA LYS A 322 -21.46 11.16 5.17
C LYS A 322 -21.05 12.17 6.23
N LYS A 323 -20.81 11.73 7.46
CA LYS A 323 -20.29 12.59 8.52
C LYS A 323 -18.95 13.23 8.13
N PHE A 324 -18.06 12.49 7.48
CA PHE A 324 -16.80 13.05 6.98
C PHE A 324 -17.04 14.08 5.87
N MET A 325 -17.84 13.74 4.85
CA MET A 325 -18.22 14.65 3.76
C MET A 325 -18.83 15.97 4.26
N ASP A 326 -19.69 15.91 5.29
CA ASP A 326 -20.36 17.07 5.86
C ASP A 326 -19.44 18.00 6.67
N MET A 327 -18.23 17.54 6.99
CA MET A 327 -17.20 18.39 7.63
C MET A 327 -16.33 19.12 6.61
N GLU A 328 -16.42 18.73 5.34
CA GLU A 328 -15.67 19.35 4.24
C GLU A 328 -16.46 20.49 3.58
N ASN A 329 -17.78 20.51 3.78
CA ASN A 329 -18.70 21.58 3.39
C ASN A 329 -18.90 22.57 4.53
#